data_AF-A0A1V5FIU0-F1
#
_entry.id   AF-A0A1V5FIU0-F1
#
_cell.length_a   1.000
_cell.length_b   1.000
_cell.length_c   1.000
_cell.angle_alpha   90.00
_cell.angle_beta   90.00
_cell.angle_gamma   90.00
#
_symmetry.space_group_name_H-M   'P 1'
#
loop_
_entity.id
_entity.type
_entity.pdbx_description
1 polymer ?
#
loop_
_entity_poly.entity_id
_entity_poly.type
_entity_poly.pdbx_seq_one_letter_code
_entity_poly.pdbx_strand_id
1 'polypeptide(L)'
;MADSSGNLNADGTAAKNAAKNVNTVDISTKAGAELAIQIVDVALENLNSSRAGIGAAVSRLNSVISNLSTVSENVAASNSRILDADFAAETANLTRGQILQQASVAVLAQANQMPQLALSLLR
;
A
#
# COMPACT_ATOMS: atom_id res chain seq x y z
N MET A 1 26.43 -58.68 45.05
CA MET A 1 26.90 -57.29 44.84
C MET A 1 26.91 -57.07 43.33
N ALA A 2 25.75 -56.76 42.74
CA ALA A 2 25.13 -55.44 42.67
C ALA A 2 25.74 -54.61 41.53
N ASP A 3 25.10 -54.75 40.36
CA ASP A 3 24.81 -53.73 39.34
C ASP A 3 25.30 -52.30 39.62
N SER A 4 26.11 -51.75 38.70
CA SER A 4 26.12 -50.31 38.43
C SER A 4 26.19 -50.02 36.93
N SER A 5 25.12 -50.40 36.24
CA SER A 5 24.71 -49.86 34.95
C SER A 5 24.31 -48.39 35.14
N GLY A 6 25.29 -47.53 35.44
CA GLY A 6 25.09 -46.13 35.79
C GLY A 6 24.94 -45.24 34.57
N ASN A 7 23.74 -45.23 34.00
CA ASN A 7 23.06 -44.09 33.39
C ASN A 7 23.91 -43.07 32.59
N LEU A 8 23.99 -43.26 31.26
CA LEU A 8 24.42 -42.26 30.27
C LEU A 8 23.34 -41.20 29.95
N ASN A 9 22.21 -41.19 30.66
CA ASN A 9 21.16 -40.18 30.50
C ASN A 9 21.21 -39.18 31.67
N ALA A 10 22.18 -38.28 31.60
CA ALA A 10 22.10 -36.98 32.25
C ALA A 10 22.62 -35.94 31.27
N ASP A 11 21.66 -35.34 30.56
CA ASP A 11 21.73 -34.01 29.93
C ASP A 11 22.15 -33.89 28.45
N GLY A 12 21.36 -34.53 27.57
CA GLY A 12 21.30 -34.22 26.14
C GLY A 12 20.63 -32.87 25.80
N THR A 13 20.38 -32.01 26.79
CA THR A 13 19.72 -30.71 26.66
C THR A 13 20.64 -29.51 26.96
N ALA A 14 21.65 -29.65 27.84
CA ALA A 14 22.72 -28.67 27.99
C ALA A 14 23.79 -28.78 26.90
N ALA A 15 24.02 -29.98 26.35
CA ALA A 15 24.96 -30.16 25.24
C ALA A 15 24.50 -29.48 23.94
N LYS A 16 23.18 -29.29 23.73
CA LYS A 16 22.64 -28.53 22.59
C LYS A 16 22.76 -27.01 22.76
N ASN A 17 22.91 -26.54 24.00
CA ASN A 17 23.16 -25.14 24.34
C ASN A 17 24.64 -24.83 24.55
N ALA A 18 25.52 -25.80 24.28
CA ALA A 18 26.94 -25.59 24.11
C ALA A 18 27.29 -25.45 22.61
N ALA A 19 26.39 -24.84 21.82
CA ALA A 19 26.82 -24.07 20.66
C ALA A 19 27.79 -23.01 21.21
N LYS A 20 29.08 -23.37 21.26
CA LYS A 20 30.14 -22.42 21.58
C LYS A 20 29.89 -21.24 20.65
N ASN A 21 29.56 -20.08 21.21
CA ASN A 21 29.45 -18.85 20.43
C ASN A 21 30.67 -18.78 19.49
N VAL A 22 30.52 -18.25 18.28
CA VAL A 22 31.66 -18.07 17.34
C VAL A 22 32.86 -17.43 18.07
N ASN A 23 32.59 -16.57 19.04
CA ASN A 23 33.55 -15.90 19.92
C ASN A 23 34.35 -16.82 20.90
N THR A 24 33.93 -18.07 21.10
CA THR A 24 34.49 -19.01 22.11
C THR A 24 35.07 -20.28 21.48
N VAL A 25 35.19 -20.28 20.14
CA VAL A 25 35.74 -21.39 19.37
C VAL A 25 37.26 -21.27 19.31
N ASP A 26 37.96 -22.35 19.66
CA ASP A 26 39.42 -22.47 19.57
C ASP A 26 39.79 -23.40 18.41
N ILE A 27 40.63 -22.91 17.49
CA ILE A 27 41.04 -23.57 16.25
C ILE A 27 42.45 -24.20 16.41
N SER A 28 43.07 -24.09 17.58
CA SER A 28 44.43 -24.59 17.86
C SER A 28 44.57 -26.11 17.73
N THR A 29 43.45 -26.85 17.78
CA THR A 29 43.41 -28.31 17.64
C THR A 29 42.55 -28.73 16.45
N LYS A 30 42.86 -29.90 15.84
CA LYS A 30 42.07 -30.45 14.73
C LYS A 30 40.58 -30.60 15.09
N ALA A 31 40.28 -31.13 16.28
CA ALA A 31 38.90 -31.28 16.76
C ALA A 31 38.22 -29.93 16.99
N GLY A 32 38.96 -28.92 17.47
CA GLY A 32 38.46 -27.55 17.63
C GLY A 32 38.14 -26.89 16.29
N ALA A 33 38.95 -27.10 15.26
CA ALA A 33 38.70 -26.63 13.90
C ALA A 33 37.47 -27.28 13.25
N GLU A 34 37.27 -28.59 13.43
CA GLU A 34 36.07 -29.29 12.93
C GLU A 34 34.80 -28.78 13.62
N LEU A 35 34.85 -28.52 14.93
CA LEU A 35 33.75 -27.92 15.68
C LEU A 35 33.49 -26.47 15.25
N ALA A 36 34.55 -25.70 14.96
CA ALA A 36 34.46 -24.33 14.46
C ALA A 36 33.64 -24.24 13.18
N ILE A 37 33.92 -25.13 12.23
CA ILE A 37 33.23 -25.19 10.94
C ILE A 37 31.74 -25.48 11.16
N GLN A 38 31.40 -26.46 11.99
CA GLN A 38 29.99 -26.78 12.28
C GLN A 38 29.22 -25.60 12.91
N ILE A 39 29.85 -24.87 13.84
CA ILE A 39 29.25 -23.71 14.48
C ILE A 39 29.02 -22.58 13.48
N VAL A 40 30.01 -22.32 12.61
CA VAL A 40 29.91 -21.30 11.57
C VAL A 40 28.82 -21.68 10.56
N ASP A 41 28.73 -22.95 10.15
CA ASP A 41 27.69 -23.41 9.22
C ASP A 41 26.29 -23.17 9.79
N VAL A 42 26.05 -23.52 11.06
CA VAL A 42 24.77 -23.25 11.72
C VAL A 42 24.50 -21.75 11.86
N ALA A 43 25.52 -20.95 12.17
CA ALA A 43 25.37 -19.49 12.25
C ALA A 43 25.03 -18.88 10.88
N LEU A 44 25.66 -19.36 9.80
CA LEU A 44 25.39 -18.94 8.44
C LEU A 44 24.00 -19.38 7.96
N GLU A 45 23.55 -20.58 8.33
CA GLU A 45 22.20 -21.06 8.03
C GLU A 45 21.14 -20.17 8.70
N ASN A 46 21.34 -19.82 9.97
CA ASN A 46 20.44 -18.89 10.68
C ASN A 46 20.42 -17.48 10.06
N LEU A 47 21.59 -16.97 9.65
CA LEU A 47 21.68 -15.68 8.95
C LEU A 47 20.97 -15.74 7.59
N ASN A 48 21.18 -16.80 6.83
CA ASN A 48 20.55 -17.00 5.53
C ASN A 48 19.03 -17.13 5.67
N SER A 49 18.53 -17.86 6.68
CA SER A 49 17.12 -17.96 7.01
C SER A 49 16.52 -16.59 7.33
N SER A 50 17.20 -15.79 8.17
CA SER A 50 16.78 -14.43 8.50
C SER A 50 16.76 -13.52 7.27
N ARG A 51 17.78 -13.59 6.41
CA ARG A 51 17.85 -12.84 5.13
C ARG A 51 16.74 -13.25 4.18
N ALA A 52 16.44 -14.54 4.07
CA ALA A 52 15.35 -15.05 3.25
C ALA A 52 13.99 -14.54 3.74
N GLY A 53 13.76 -14.50 5.06
CA GLY A 53 12.56 -13.93 5.66
C GLY A 53 12.39 -12.44 5.32
N ILE A 54 13.45 -11.65 5.43
CA ILE A 54 13.44 -10.23 5.03
C ILE A 54 13.18 -10.10 3.52
N GLY A 55 13.84 -10.90 2.69
CA GLY A 55 13.64 -10.90 1.24
C GLY A 55 12.19 -11.20 0.84
N ALA A 56 11.55 -12.17 1.50
CA ALA A 56 10.14 -12.49 1.31
C ALA A 56 9.22 -11.32 1.74
N ALA A 57 9.52 -10.68 2.88
CA ALA A 57 8.76 -9.51 3.34
C ALA A 57 8.89 -8.32 2.36
N VAL A 58 10.09 -8.06 1.84
CA VAL A 58 10.33 -7.03 0.82
C VAL A 58 9.61 -7.35 -0.49
N SER A 59 9.59 -8.61 -0.92
CA SER A 59 8.83 -9.04 -2.11
C SER A 59 7.33 -8.76 -1.93
N ARG A 60 6.75 -9.14 -0.78
CA ARG A 60 5.36 -8.83 -0.45
C ARG A 60 5.09 -7.33 -0.39
N LEU A 61 5.99 -6.56 0.22
CA LEU A 61 5.88 -5.10 0.28
C LEU A 61 5.82 -4.50 -1.13
N ASN A 62 6.71 -4.93 -2.03
CA ASN A 62 6.72 -4.46 -3.42
C ASN A 62 5.41 -4.81 -4.16
N SER A 63 4.87 -6.02 -3.97
CA SER A 63 3.57 -6.40 -4.53
C SER A 63 2.43 -5.52 -4.00
N VAL A 64 2.43 -5.23 -2.69
CA VAL A 64 1.43 -4.35 -2.07
C VAL A 64 1.54 -2.92 -2.60
N ILE A 65 2.76 -2.39 -2.73
CA ILE A 65 3.01 -1.05 -3.28
C ILE A 65 2.51 -0.96 -4.72
N SER A 66 2.85 -1.93 -5.57
CA SER A 66 2.41 -1.95 -6.97
C SER A 66 0.88 -1.99 -7.07
N ASN A 67 0.23 -2.86 -6.29
CA ASN A 67 -1.22 -2.93 -6.27
C ASN A 67 -1.86 -1.63 -5.76
N LEU A 68 -1.32 -1.06 -4.67
CA LEU A 68 -1.83 0.20 -4.10
C LEU A 68 -1.67 1.38 -5.07
N SER A 69 -0.56 1.44 -5.81
CA SER A 69 -0.34 2.45 -6.84
C SER A 69 -1.42 2.37 -7.92
N THR A 70 -1.71 1.17 -8.44
CA THR A 70 -2.77 0.96 -9.42
C THR A 70 -4.15 1.31 -8.87
N VAL A 71 -4.45 0.93 -7.63
CA VAL A 71 -5.72 1.30 -6.97
C VAL A 71 -5.83 2.82 -6.81
N SER A 72 -4.76 3.49 -6.39
CA SER A 72 -4.72 4.94 -6.22
C SER A 72 -4.96 5.67 -7.56
N GLU A 73 -4.34 5.20 -8.63
CA GLU A 73 -4.54 5.75 -9.98
C GLU A 73 -5.99 5.57 -10.46
N ASN A 74 -6.56 4.37 -10.27
CA ASN A 74 -7.95 4.11 -10.62
C ASN A 74 -8.92 4.98 -9.81
N VAL A 75 -8.71 5.14 -8.51
CA VAL A 75 -9.54 5.99 -7.65
C VAL A 75 -9.43 7.46 -8.06
N ALA A 76 -8.22 7.95 -8.34
CA ALA A 76 -8.02 9.31 -8.83
C ALA A 76 -8.73 9.55 -10.17
N ALA A 77 -8.62 8.61 -11.12
CA ALA A 77 -9.28 8.69 -12.41
C ALA A 77 -10.83 8.61 -12.30
N SER A 78 -11.36 7.83 -11.35
CA SER A 78 -12.79 7.79 -11.06
C SER A 78 -13.27 9.10 -10.41
N ASN A 79 -12.49 9.66 -9.48
CA ASN A 79 -12.82 10.92 -8.82
C ASN A 79 -12.82 12.08 -9.83
N SER A 80 -11.79 12.17 -10.69
CA SER A 80 -11.75 13.17 -11.78
C SER A 80 -12.98 13.09 -12.67
N ARG A 81 -13.43 11.89 -13.04
CA ARG A 81 -14.65 11.72 -13.85
C ARG A 81 -15.92 12.19 -13.15
N ILE A 82 -16.03 11.98 -11.84
CA ILE A 82 -17.17 12.48 -11.05
C ILE A 82 -17.13 14.00 -11.00
N LEU A 83 -15.96 14.58 -10.66
CA LEU A 83 -15.79 16.03 -10.59
C LEU A 83 -16.03 16.71 -11.93
N ASP A 84 -15.53 16.16 -13.03
CA ASP A 84 -15.71 16.71 -14.38
C ASP A 84 -17.18 16.61 -14.81
N ALA A 85 -17.88 15.52 -14.47
CA ALA A 85 -19.32 15.37 -14.76
C ALA A 85 -20.17 16.37 -13.96
N ASP A 86 -19.89 16.52 -12.67
CA ASP A 86 -20.58 17.48 -11.80
C ASP A 86 -20.30 18.92 -12.24
N PHE A 87 -19.06 19.24 -12.60
CA PHE A 87 -18.69 20.55 -13.13
C PHE A 87 -19.38 20.85 -14.46
N ALA A 88 -19.46 19.88 -15.37
CA ALA A 88 -20.19 20.02 -16.62
C ALA A 88 -21.69 20.25 -16.38
N ALA A 89 -22.29 19.51 -15.44
CA ALA A 89 -23.71 19.66 -15.09
C ALA A 89 -24.02 21.03 -14.46
N GLU A 90 -23.20 21.47 -13.50
CA GLU A 90 -23.36 22.77 -12.85
C GLU A 90 -23.13 23.92 -13.82
N THR A 91 -22.11 23.83 -14.68
CA THR A 91 -21.87 24.83 -15.73
C THR A 91 -23.04 24.89 -16.70
N ALA A 92 -23.61 23.76 -17.13
CA ALA A 92 -24.78 23.73 -17.99
C ALA A 92 -26.02 24.36 -17.32
N ASN A 93 -26.21 24.12 -16.02
CA ASN A 93 -27.28 24.75 -15.23
C ASN A 93 -27.07 26.26 -15.11
N LEU A 94 -25.85 26.70 -14.81
CA LEU A 94 -25.48 28.12 -14.75
C LEU A 94 -25.73 28.81 -16.09
N THR A 95 -25.25 28.23 -17.20
CA THR A 95 -25.47 28.77 -18.55
C THR A 95 -26.95 28.79 -18.90
N ARG A 96 -27.72 27.73 -18.58
CA ARG A 96 -29.18 27.72 -18.78
C ARG A 96 -29.86 28.84 -18.01
N GLY A 97 -29.46 29.06 -16.75
CA GLY A 97 -29.97 30.14 -15.91
C GLY A 97 -29.68 31.52 -16.50
N GLN A 98 -28.45 31.75 -16.96
CA GLN A 98 -28.05 33.00 -17.62
C GLN A 98 -28.82 33.25 -18.91
N ILE A 99 -28.98 32.23 -19.76
CA ILE A 99 -29.77 32.33 -21.00
C ILE A 99 -31.24 32.63 -20.68
N LEU A 100 -31.82 31.96 -19.68
CA LEU A 100 -33.20 32.23 -19.26
C LEU A 100 -33.38 33.65 -18.73
N GLN A 101 -32.41 34.19 -17.98
CA GLN A 101 -32.45 35.57 -17.51
C GLN A 101 -32.37 36.57 -18.68
N GLN A 102 -31.44 36.36 -19.62
CA GLN A 102 -31.32 37.21 -20.81
C GLN A 102 -32.57 37.12 -21.71
N ALA A 103 -33.10 35.93 -21.92
CA ALA A 103 -34.34 35.71 -22.66
C ALA A 103 -35.55 36.36 -21.96
N SER A 104 -35.64 36.27 -20.63
CA SER A 104 -36.71 36.91 -19.86
C SER A 104 -36.67 38.44 -20.01
N VAL A 105 -35.48 39.04 -19.98
CA VAL A 105 -35.31 40.49 -20.21
C VAL A 105 -35.69 40.87 -21.65
N ALA A 106 -35.27 40.09 -22.64
CA ALA A 106 -35.62 40.34 -24.05
C ALA A 106 -37.11 40.15 -24.31
N VAL A 107 -37.74 39.12 -23.74
CA VAL A 107 -39.18 38.86 -23.85
C VAL A 107 -39.99 39.94 -23.13
N LEU A 108 -39.55 40.40 -21.94
CA LEU A 108 -40.17 41.56 -21.27
C LEU A 108 -40.05 42.84 -22.10
N ALA A 109 -38.91 43.08 -22.74
CA ALA A 109 -38.72 44.23 -23.62
C ALA A 109 -39.63 44.15 -24.86
N GLN A 110 -39.76 42.97 -25.48
CA GLN A 110 -40.66 42.72 -26.60
C GLN A 110 -42.13 42.88 -26.19
N ALA A 111 -42.51 42.34 -25.03
CA ALA A 111 -43.87 42.43 -24.49
C ALA A 111 -44.25 43.87 -24.10
N ASN A 112 -43.30 44.71 -23.69
CA ASN A 112 -43.56 46.13 -23.43
C ASN A 112 -43.71 46.98 -24.70
N GLN A 113 -43.17 46.55 -25.84
CA GLN A 113 -43.30 47.27 -27.12
C GLN A 113 -44.62 46.96 -27.87
N MET A 114 -45.17 45.74 -27.71
CA MET A 114 -46.44 45.34 -28.33
C MET A 114 -47.65 46.24 -27.97
N PRO A 115 -47.85 46.67 -26.71
CA PRO A 115 -48.93 47.57 -26.32
C PRO A 115 -48.84 48.96 -26.97
N GLN A 116 -47.62 49.49 -27.17
CA GLN A 116 -47.41 50.79 -27.81
C GLN A 116 -47.77 50.76 -29.30
N LEU A 117 -47.51 49.65 -29.98
CA LEU A 117 -47.98 49.44 -31.35
C LEU A 117 -49.52 49.34 -31.42
N ALA A 118 -50.16 48.67 -30.46
CA ALA A 118 -51.62 48.61 -30.39
C ALA A 118 -52.27 50.00 -30.14
N LEU A 119 -51.66 50.84 -29.31
CA LEU A 119 -52.08 52.23 -29.11
C LEU A 119 -51.89 53.11 -30.36
N SER A 120 -50.91 52.80 -31.21
CA SER A 120 -50.71 53.50 -32.49
C SER A 120 -51.79 53.15 -33.53
N LEU A 121 -52.42 51.99 -33.41
CA LEU A 121 -53.53 51.53 -34.26
C LEU A 121 -54.91 52.03 -33.82
N LEU A 122 -54.99 52.72 -32.67
CA LEU A 122 -56.21 53.33 -32.11
C LEU A 122 -56.24 54.87 -32.30
N ARG A 123 -55.32 55.42 -33.08
CA ARG A 123 -55.28 56.83 -33.49
C ARG A 123 -55.50 56.94 -34.99
#